data_AF-A0A9E2HZM7-F1
#
_entry.id   AF-A0A9E2HZM7-F1
#
_cell.length_a   1.000
_cell.length_b   1.000
_cell.length_c   1.000
_cell.angle_alpha   90.00
_cell.angle_beta   90.00
_cell.angle_gamma   90.00
#
_symmetry.space_group_name_H-M   'P 1'
#
loop_
_entity.id
_entity.type
_entity.pdbx_description
1 polymer ?
#
loop_
_entity_poly.entity_id
_entity_poly.type
_entity_poly.pdbx_seq_one_letter_code
_entity_poly.pdbx_strand_id
1 'polypeptide(L)' 'MSEPRLQDISDYNKLSGEKRRIVWAVVIAGLIIGSIYLAAKSYYVPDDSIETHDAIGKVPSVK' A
#
# COMPACT_ATOMS: atom_id res chain seq x y z
N MET A 1 -14.99 -9.21 37.51
CA MET A 1 -15.14 -8.75 36.11
C MET A 1 -14.82 -7.28 36.11
N SER A 2 -13.73 -6.88 35.45
CA SER A 2 -13.37 -5.47 35.34
C SER A 2 -14.23 -4.85 34.24
N GLU A 3 -15.38 -4.31 34.64
CA GLU A 3 -16.24 -3.57 33.73
C GLU A 3 -15.49 -2.31 33.25
N PRO A 4 -15.38 -2.07 31.93
CA PRO A 4 -14.70 -0.90 31.40
C PRO A 4 -15.38 0.36 31.92
N ARG A 5 -14.63 1.28 32.53
CA ARG A 5 -15.22 2.51 33.09
C ARG A 5 -15.40 3.53 31.97
N LEU A 6 -16.44 4.37 32.05
CA LEU A 6 -16.69 5.48 31.10
C LEU A 6 -15.48 6.43 30.93
N GLN A 7 -14.60 6.49 31.91
CA GLN A 7 -13.39 7.31 31.93
C GLN A 7 -12.27 6.72 31.04
N ASP A 8 -12.28 5.40 30.82
CA ASP A 8 -11.39 4.70 29.88
C ASP A 8 -11.76 4.99 28.42
N ILE A 9 -12.94 5.57 28.15
CA ILE A 9 -13.34 6.00 26.80
C ILE A 9 -12.49 7.17 26.29
N SER A 10 -11.94 7.98 27.21
CA SER A 10 -11.13 9.15 26.86
C SER A 10 -9.76 8.80 26.27
N ASP A 11 -9.28 7.58 26.55
CA ASP A 11 -7.98 7.08 26.11
C ASP A 11 -8.03 6.38 24.74
N TYR A 12 -9.21 6.33 24.11
CA TYR A 12 -9.36 5.92 22.70
C TYR A 12 -8.86 6.98 21.71
N ASN A 13 -8.98 8.27 22.05
CA ASN A 13 -8.65 9.37 21.13
C ASN A 13 -7.29 10.01 21.38
N LYS A 14 -6.68 9.79 22.54
CA LYS A 14 -5.32 10.29 22.80
C LYS A 14 -4.30 9.32 22.25
N LEU A 15 -3.84 9.61 21.04
CA LEU A 15 -2.60 9.07 20.47
C LEU A 15 -1.38 9.65 21.22
N SER A 16 -1.35 9.53 22.55
CA SER A 16 -0.28 10.07 23.39
C SER A 16 0.71 8.97 23.76
N GLY A 17 2.00 9.29 23.59
CA GLY A 17 3.11 8.42 23.98
C GLY A 17 3.19 7.12 23.17
N GLU A 18 3.00 6.01 23.85
CA GLU A 18 3.33 4.66 23.38
C GLU A 18 2.46 4.20 22.19
N LYS A 19 1.15 4.48 22.22
CA LYS A 19 0.24 4.16 21.10
C LYS A 19 0.65 4.88 19.80
N ARG A 20 1.11 6.14 19.89
CA ARG A 20 1.60 6.89 18.71
C ARG A 20 2.86 6.28 18.13
N ARG A 21 3.77 5.79 18.98
CA ARG A 21 4.99 5.13 18.55
C ARG A 21 4.69 3.84 17.79
N ILE A 22 3.73 3.05 18.27
CA ILE A 22 3.29 1.81 17.61
C ILE A 22 2.66 2.13 16.25
N VAL A 23 1.75 3.10 16.17
CA VAL A 23 1.13 3.50 14.89
C VAL A 23 2.20 3.97 13.90
N TRP A 24 3.15 4.80 14.34
CA TRP A 24 4.28 5.21 13.48
C TRP A 24 5.16 4.05 13.03
N ALA A 25 5.41 3.07 13.91
CA ALA A 25 6.16 1.88 13.54
C ALA A 25 5.44 1.06 12.44
N VAL A 26 4.11 0.91 12.53
CA VAL A 26 3.32 0.22 11.50
C VAL A 26 3.32 0.99 10.18
N VAL A 27 3.19 2.31 10.21
CA VAL A 27 3.26 3.16 9.01
C VAL A 27 4.61 3.02 8.33
N ILE A 28 5.71 3.05 9.11
CA ILE A 28 7.06 2.88 8.57
C ILE A 28 7.25 1.48 7.99
N ALA A 29 6.76 0.43 8.67
CA ALA A 29 6.84 -0.93 8.14
C ALA A 29 6.08 -1.09 6.82
N GLY A 30 4.89 -0.48 6.69
CA GLY A 30 4.13 -0.46 5.46
C GLY A 30 4.86 0.27 4.32
N LEU A 31 5.49 1.41 4.61
CA LEU A 31 6.30 2.15 3.64
C LEU A 31 7.52 1.35 3.16
N ILE A 32 8.19 0.62 4.05
CA ILE A 32 9.34 -0.22 3.71
C ILE A 32 8.91 -1.36 2.78
N ILE A 33 7.81 -2.05 3.09
CA ILE A 33 7.33 -3.15 2.24
C ILE A 33 6.91 -2.60 0.88
N GLY A 34 6.21 -1.46 0.84
CA GLY A 34 5.82 -0.80 -0.39
C GLY A 34 7.01 -0.37 -1.24
N SER A 35 8.06 0.19 -0.63
CA SER A 35 9.26 0.62 -1.36
C SER A 35 10.04 -0.55 -1.95
N ILE A 36 10.15 -1.66 -1.21
CA ILE A 36 10.77 -2.89 -1.71
C ILE A 36 9.99 -3.44 -2.92
N TYR A 37 8.65 -3.47 -2.84
CA TYR A 37 7.82 -3.93 -3.95
C TYR A 37 8.00 -3.06 -5.21
N LEU A 38 8.01 -1.73 -5.05
CA LEU A 38 8.26 -0.78 -6.16
C LEU A 38 9.64 -1.00 -6.78
N ALA A 39 10.68 -1.13 -5.96
CA ALA A 39 12.03 -1.39 -6.44
C ALA A 39 12.14 -2.74 -7.17
N ALA A 40 11.54 -3.79 -6.62
CA ALA A 40 11.49 -5.10 -7.25
C ALA A 40 10.74 -5.07 -8.57
N LYS A 41 9.59 -4.37 -8.64
CA LYS A 41 8.86 -4.18 -9.89
C LYS A 41 9.72 -3.49 -10.94
N SER A 42 10.39 -2.41 -10.59
CA SER A 42 11.26 -1.67 -11.53
C SER A 42 12.46 -2.46 -12.02
N TYR A 43 12.98 -3.42 -11.24
CA TYR A 43 14.18 -4.18 -11.59
C TYR A 43 13.86 -5.49 -12.32
N TYR A 44 12.79 -6.18 -11.91
CA TYR A 44 12.45 -7.52 -12.40
C TYR A 44 11.33 -7.53 -13.44
N VAL A 45 10.55 -6.46 -13.57
CA VAL A 45 9.59 -6.32 -14.66
C VAL A 45 10.26 -5.47 -15.74
N PRO A 46 10.85 -6.08 -16.79
CA PRO A 46 11.17 -5.31 -17.99
C PRO A 46 9.89 -4.65 -18.50
N ASP A 47 10.00 -3.48 -19.13
CA ASP A 47 8.92 -2.66 -19.69
C ASP A 47 8.12 -3.35 -20.82
N ASP A 48 7.74 -4.63 -20.67
CA ASP A 48 6.70 -5.31 -21.44
C ASP A 48 5.30 -4.84 -20.97
N SER A 49 5.17 -3.54 -20.69
CA SER A 49 3.86 -2.90 -20.71
C SER A 49 3.47 -2.74 -22.17
N ILE A 50 2.77 -3.74 -22.73
CA ILE A 50 1.98 -3.52 -23.94
C ILE A 50 0.91 -2.50 -23.54
N GLU A 51 1.16 -1.23 -23.81
CA GLU A 51 0.14 -0.20 -23.72
C GLU A 51 -0.99 -0.64 -24.65
N THR A 52 -2.19 -0.81 -24.10
CA THR A 52 -3.38 -1.23 -24.87
C THR A 52 -3.83 -0.19 -25.91
N HIS A 53 -3.02 0.85 -26.13
CA HIS A 53 -3.10 1.83 -27.19
C HIS A 53 -2.35 1.43 -28.47
N ASP A 54 -1.54 0.38 -28.45
CA ASP A 54 -0.98 -0.20 -29.67
C ASP A 54 -2.09 -0.95 -30.41
N ALA A 55 -2.76 -0.21 -31.29
CA ALA A 55 -3.64 -0.77 -32.28
C ALA A 55 -2.88 -1.84 -33.06
N ILE A 56 -3.17 -3.11 -32.78
CA ILE A 56 -2.72 -4.26 -33.56
C ILE A 56 -3.05 -3.93 -35.01
N GLY A 57 -2.01 -3.66 -35.81
CA GLY A 57 -2.15 -3.23 -37.19
C GLY A 57 -3.13 -4.15 -37.90
N LYS A 58 -4.24 -3.58 -38.38
CA LYS A 58 -5.25 -4.33 -39.15
C LYS A 58 -4.52 -4.99 -40.32
N VAL A 59 -4.34 -6.31 -40.24
CA VAL A 59 -3.88 -7.10 -41.36
C VAL A 59 -4.90 -6.95 -42.50
N PRO A 60 -4.49 -6.62 -43.72
CA PRO A 60 -5.43 -6.52 -44.82
C PRO A 60 -6.03 -7.91 -45.08
N SER A 61 -7.35 -7.99 -44.97
CA SER A 61 -8.09 -9.18 -45.38
C SER A 61 -7.94 -9.28 -46.90
N VAL A 62 -7.24 -10.32 -47.34
CA VAL A 62 -7.02 -10.62 -48.77
C VAL A 62 -8.39 -10.77 -49.43
N LYS A 63 -8.58 -10.01 -50.52
CA LYS A 63 -9.81 -9.98 -51.31
C LYS A 63 -9.95 -11.24 -52.15
#